data_AF-A0A6F8TZR5-F1
#
_entry.id   AF-A0A6F8TZR5-F1
#
_cell.length_a   1.000
_cell.length_b   1.000
_cell.length_c   1.000
_cell.angle_alpha   90.00
_cell.angle_beta   90.00
_cell.angle_gamma   90.00
#
_symmetry.space_group_name_H-M   'P 1'
#
loop_
_entity.id
_entity.type
_entity.pdbx_description
1 polymer ?
#
loop_
_entity_poly.entity_id
_entity_poly.type
_entity_poly.pdbx_seq_one_letter_code
_entity_poly.pdbx_strand_id
1 'polypeptide(L)'
;MAVLALEAAEGVRDRVRYRITYGIEPFPDLASRVPYPVSFIQVDRFSLGSAIRQDAIDSIGAEYVGPHEAFDVGPHVSWRFVTRPMQGAASDIVAVGRIELSEAQAQGWTCLNNPCLSPVMELGNAALWSVEKETPLNTALVPFEVARADLLTPAAAIDELTGENNFGEVGQFRALPDLPDPFLEAVIEIGLAQDSVLDAGLLRSGLKDDSISAIWQRLIIIPMGKNAQTPTAYRAKTYECQRGSQFPPEGGLCP
;
A
#
# COMPACT_ATOMS: atom_id res chain seq x y z
N MET A 1 -4.43 11.02 0.07
CA MET A 1 -5.37 11.60 -0.92
C MET A 1 -5.55 10.75 -2.19
N ALA A 2 -4.49 10.24 -2.84
CA ALA A 2 -4.63 9.49 -4.11
C ALA A 2 -5.54 8.25 -4.01
N VAL A 3 -5.41 7.46 -2.94
CA VAL A 3 -6.26 6.28 -2.68
C VAL A 3 -7.73 6.67 -2.51
N LEU A 4 -8.01 7.73 -1.74
CA LEU A 4 -9.36 8.26 -1.56
C LEU A 4 -9.97 8.72 -2.90
N ALA A 5 -9.18 9.38 -3.75
CA ALA A 5 -9.63 9.81 -5.07
C ALA A 5 -9.98 8.61 -5.97
N LEU A 6 -9.19 7.53 -5.91
CA LEU A 6 -9.51 6.27 -6.60
C LEU A 6 -10.83 5.68 -6.09
N GLU A 7 -11.00 5.53 -4.78
CA GLU A 7 -12.25 4.98 -4.22
C GLU A 7 -13.47 5.83 -4.59
N ALA A 8 -13.33 7.16 -4.59
CA ALA A 8 -14.40 8.07 -5.00
C ALA A 8 -14.78 7.93 -6.48
N ALA A 9 -13.81 7.65 -7.36
CA ALA A 9 -14.03 7.52 -8.80
C ALA A 9 -14.47 6.11 -9.23
N GLU A 10 -13.93 5.07 -8.61
CA GLU A 10 -14.12 3.67 -8.98
C GLU A 10 -15.15 2.93 -8.13
N GLY A 11 -15.63 3.56 -7.06
CA GLY A 11 -16.41 2.93 -6.03
C GLY A 11 -15.59 2.01 -5.12
N VAL A 12 -16.23 1.61 -4.03
CA VAL A 12 -15.67 0.71 -3.01
C VAL A 12 -15.83 -0.73 -3.48
N ARG A 13 -14.82 -1.57 -3.21
CA ARG A 13 -14.85 -3.01 -3.46
C ARG A 13 -14.26 -3.78 -2.29
N ASP A 14 -14.73 -5.01 -2.14
CA ASP A 14 -14.19 -5.99 -1.20
C ASP A 14 -13.26 -6.96 -1.95
N ARG A 15 -12.45 -7.73 -1.22
CA ARG A 15 -11.52 -8.74 -1.78
C ARG A 15 -10.58 -8.14 -2.82
N VAL A 16 -9.92 -7.07 -2.43
CA VAL A 16 -9.00 -6.32 -3.29
C VAL A 16 -7.61 -6.24 -2.67
N ARG A 17 -6.61 -6.18 -3.55
CA ARG A 17 -5.25 -5.79 -3.19
C ARG A 17 -4.95 -4.44 -3.82
N TYR A 18 -4.55 -3.47 -3.02
CA TYR A 18 -4.01 -2.21 -3.52
C TYR A 18 -2.50 -2.28 -3.55
N ARG A 19 -1.90 -1.71 -4.59
CA ARG A 19 -0.48 -1.39 -4.65
C ARG A 19 -0.33 0.10 -4.88
N ILE A 20 0.46 0.76 -4.04
CA ILE A 20 0.67 2.20 -4.07
C ILE A 20 2.16 2.44 -4.21
N THR A 21 2.59 3.10 -5.27
CA THR A 21 3.98 3.52 -5.40
C THR A 21 4.11 5.03 -5.32
N TYR A 22 5.20 5.49 -4.73
CA TYR A 22 5.46 6.92 -4.57
C TYR A 22 6.92 7.24 -4.94
N GLY A 23 7.06 8.27 -5.78
CA GLY A 23 8.32 8.88 -6.20
C GLY A 23 8.22 10.41 -6.10
N ILE A 24 9.37 11.08 -6.05
CA ILE A 24 9.43 12.53 -5.97
C ILE A 24 10.64 13.04 -6.72
N GLU A 25 10.46 14.09 -7.53
CA GLU A 25 11.55 14.69 -8.30
C GLU A 25 11.60 16.21 -8.13
N PRO A 26 12.81 16.80 -8.06
CA PRO A 26 12.95 18.24 -8.11
C PRO A 26 12.69 18.73 -9.54
N PHE A 27 11.70 19.61 -9.71
CA PHE A 27 11.42 20.26 -10.98
C PHE A 27 11.91 21.71 -10.95
N PRO A 28 12.56 22.21 -12.01
CA PRO A 28 13.09 23.57 -12.03
C PRO A 28 11.96 24.60 -11.96
N ASP A 29 12.07 25.55 -11.04
CA ASP A 29 11.25 26.77 -11.04
C ASP A 29 11.98 27.89 -11.80
N LEU A 30 11.44 28.29 -12.95
CA LEU A 30 12.02 29.37 -13.75
C LEU A 30 11.89 30.74 -13.08
N ALA A 31 10.90 30.93 -12.20
CA ALA A 31 10.64 32.21 -11.54
C ALA A 31 11.50 32.37 -10.28
N SER A 32 11.52 31.38 -9.39
CA SER A 32 12.26 31.47 -8.11
C SER A 32 13.71 30.97 -8.20
N ARG A 33 14.08 30.23 -9.27
CA ARG A 33 15.34 29.48 -9.40
C ARG A 33 15.59 28.45 -8.29
N VAL A 34 14.59 28.17 -7.46
CA VAL A 34 14.63 27.12 -6.44
C VAL A 34 13.77 25.97 -6.96
N PRO A 35 14.33 24.76 -7.20
CA PRO A 35 13.53 23.62 -7.62
C PRO A 35 12.44 23.30 -6.60
N TYR A 36 11.26 22.92 -7.07
CA TYR A 36 10.17 22.45 -6.21
C TYR A 36 9.94 20.96 -6.40
N PRO A 37 9.50 20.24 -5.37
CA PRO A 37 9.24 18.81 -5.49
C PRO A 37 7.97 18.54 -6.29
N VAL A 38 8.04 17.59 -7.22
CA VAL A 38 6.88 17.00 -7.91
C VAL A 38 6.77 15.54 -7.48
N SER A 39 5.64 15.17 -6.91
CA SER A 39 5.37 13.80 -6.50
C SER A 39 4.64 13.02 -7.59
N PHE A 40 5.12 11.82 -7.85
CA PHE A 40 4.51 10.83 -8.73
C PHE A 40 3.93 9.72 -7.88
N ILE A 41 2.63 9.49 -8.00
CA ILE A 41 1.91 8.48 -7.21
C ILE A 41 1.20 7.55 -8.17
N GLN A 42 1.41 6.25 -8.04
CA GLN A 42 0.59 5.25 -8.72
C GLN A 42 -0.23 4.50 -7.68
N VAL A 43 -1.53 4.34 -7.94
CA VAL A 43 -2.43 3.51 -7.12
C VAL A 43 -3.07 2.50 -8.05
N ASP A 44 -2.73 1.24 -7.84
CA ASP A 44 -3.27 0.10 -8.55
C ASP A 44 -4.23 -0.65 -7.62
N ARG A 45 -5.42 -0.99 -8.12
CA ARG A 45 -6.38 -1.86 -7.41
C ARG A 45 -6.57 -3.13 -8.21
N PHE A 46 -6.24 -4.25 -7.60
CA PHE A 46 -6.44 -5.58 -8.16
C PHE A 46 -7.70 -6.21 -7.54
N SER A 47 -8.67 -6.55 -8.38
CA SER A 47 -9.87 -7.29 -7.97
C SER A 47 -9.56 -8.78 -7.91
N LEU A 48 -9.64 -9.40 -6.72
CA LEU A 48 -9.25 -10.81 -6.54
C LEU A 48 -10.42 -11.78 -6.61
N GLY A 49 -11.65 -11.30 -6.79
CA GLY A 49 -12.84 -12.14 -6.88
C GLY A 49 -12.73 -13.33 -7.85
N SER A 50 -12.21 -13.10 -9.07
CA SER A 50 -12.00 -14.16 -10.06
C SER A 50 -10.96 -15.19 -9.61
N ALA A 51 -9.83 -14.72 -9.06
CA ALA A 51 -8.76 -15.59 -8.58
C ALA A 51 -9.21 -16.44 -7.38
N ILE A 52 -9.91 -15.84 -6.42
CA ILE A 52 -10.48 -16.53 -5.25
C ILE A 52 -11.51 -17.57 -5.70
N ARG A 53 -12.37 -17.23 -6.67
CA ARG A 53 -13.35 -18.18 -7.20
C ARG A 53 -12.66 -19.37 -7.87
N GLN A 54 -11.62 -19.11 -8.66
CA GLN A 54 -10.88 -20.17 -9.34
C GLN A 54 -10.19 -21.09 -8.33
N ASP A 55 -9.54 -20.53 -7.32
CA ASP A 55 -8.92 -21.29 -6.23
C ASP A 55 -9.93 -22.16 -5.47
N ALA A 56 -11.13 -21.62 -5.21
CA ALA A 56 -12.22 -22.38 -4.60
C ALA A 56 -12.69 -23.54 -5.51
N ILE A 57 -12.81 -23.33 -6.82
CA ILE A 57 -13.18 -24.39 -7.77
C ILE A 57 -12.14 -25.50 -7.77
N ASP A 58 -10.86 -25.14 -7.81
CA ASP A 58 -9.75 -26.07 -7.84
C ASP A 58 -9.67 -26.88 -6.53
N SER A 59 -10.08 -26.28 -5.41
CA SER A 59 -10.05 -26.89 -4.08
C SER A 59 -11.25 -27.79 -3.76
N ILE A 60 -12.48 -27.35 -4.06
CA ILE A 60 -13.70 -28.05 -3.61
C ILE A 60 -14.65 -28.47 -4.74
N GLY A 61 -14.36 -28.11 -6.00
CA GLY A 61 -15.20 -28.43 -7.16
C GLY A 61 -16.23 -27.35 -7.48
N ALA A 62 -16.47 -27.13 -8.78
CA ALA A 62 -17.29 -26.02 -9.28
C ALA A 62 -18.77 -26.09 -8.84
N GLU A 63 -19.27 -27.29 -8.57
CA GLU A 63 -20.64 -27.53 -8.12
C GLU A 63 -20.91 -27.05 -6.68
N TYR A 64 -19.87 -26.84 -5.88
CA TYR A 64 -19.95 -26.33 -4.51
C TYR A 64 -19.56 -24.85 -4.39
N VAL A 65 -19.20 -24.21 -5.51
CA VAL A 65 -18.77 -22.81 -5.56
C VAL A 65 -19.90 -21.93 -6.07
N GLY A 66 -20.09 -20.79 -5.42
CA GLY A 66 -21.10 -19.81 -5.81
C GLY A 66 -20.93 -19.26 -7.24
N PRO A 67 -21.97 -18.58 -7.76
CA PRO A 67 -21.90 -17.93 -9.05
C PRO A 67 -20.86 -16.80 -9.05
N HIS A 68 -20.44 -16.36 -10.24
CA HIS A 68 -19.35 -15.39 -10.42
C HIS A 68 -19.63 -14.05 -9.71
N GLU A 69 -20.89 -13.63 -9.71
CA GLU A 69 -21.36 -12.38 -9.10
C GLU A 69 -21.23 -12.38 -7.57
N ALA A 70 -21.14 -13.55 -6.94
CA ALA A 70 -20.97 -13.67 -5.49
C ALA A 70 -19.54 -13.35 -5.01
N PHE A 71 -18.58 -13.16 -5.93
CA PHE A 71 -17.17 -12.94 -5.61
C PHE A 71 -16.70 -11.49 -5.77
N ASP A 72 -17.61 -10.53 -5.98
CA ASP A 72 -17.29 -9.10 -6.21
C ASP A 72 -16.24 -8.90 -7.33
N VAL A 73 -16.48 -9.51 -8.50
CA VAL A 73 -15.55 -9.40 -9.62
C VAL A 73 -15.63 -8.00 -10.23
N GLY A 74 -14.45 -7.40 -10.46
CA GLY A 74 -14.29 -6.07 -11.00
C GLY A 74 -13.05 -5.92 -11.87
N PRO A 75 -12.91 -4.76 -12.54
CA PRO A 75 -11.71 -4.47 -13.30
C PRO A 75 -10.53 -4.24 -12.37
N HIS A 76 -9.35 -4.66 -12.82
CA HIS A 76 -8.09 -4.16 -12.29
C HIS A 76 -7.86 -2.75 -12.85
N VAL A 77 -7.53 -1.79 -12.00
CA VAL A 77 -7.36 -0.40 -12.43
C VAL A 77 -6.04 0.16 -11.92
N SER A 78 -5.42 1.02 -12.72
CA SER A 78 -4.21 1.76 -12.37
C SER A 78 -4.45 3.24 -12.56
N TRP A 79 -4.27 3.99 -11.49
CA TRP A 79 -4.36 5.44 -11.47
C TRP A 79 -2.97 6.03 -11.22
N ARG A 80 -2.58 7.01 -12.04
CA ARG A 80 -1.33 7.76 -11.88
C ARG A 80 -1.65 9.21 -11.61
N PHE A 81 -1.04 9.76 -10.56
CA PHE A 81 -1.20 11.14 -10.14
C PHE A 81 0.16 11.83 -10.19
N VAL A 82 0.17 13.06 -10.68
CA VAL A 82 1.29 13.99 -10.57
C VAL A 82 0.83 15.14 -9.70
N THR A 83 1.56 15.40 -8.62
CA THR A 83 1.21 16.48 -7.69
C THR A 83 2.39 17.38 -7.41
N ARG A 84 2.13 18.63 -7.05
CA ARG A 84 3.16 19.60 -6.62
C ARG A 84 2.63 20.44 -5.46
N PRO A 85 3.49 21.01 -4.61
CA PRO A 85 3.04 21.98 -3.62
C PRO A 85 2.55 23.26 -4.32
N MET A 86 1.52 23.90 -3.74
CA MET A 86 1.07 25.26 -4.09
C MET A 86 0.97 26.12 -2.83
N GLN A 87 0.94 27.45 -2.99
CA GLN A 87 0.77 28.33 -1.83
C GLN A 87 -0.50 27.96 -1.06
N GLY A 88 -0.35 27.65 0.23
CA GLY A 88 -1.45 27.27 1.12
C GLY A 88 -1.92 25.81 1.02
N ALA A 89 -1.34 24.99 0.13
CA ALA A 89 -1.69 23.58 -0.01
C ALA A 89 -0.43 22.70 -0.10
N ALA A 90 -0.36 21.67 0.73
CA ALA A 90 0.77 20.73 0.74
C ALA A 90 0.90 19.95 -0.59
N SER A 91 -0.19 19.76 -1.32
CA SER A 91 -0.22 19.04 -2.59
C SER A 91 -1.43 19.50 -3.42
N ASP A 92 -1.17 19.84 -4.69
CA ASP A 92 -2.17 20.10 -5.72
C ASP A 92 -1.96 19.10 -6.88
N ILE A 93 -3.07 18.59 -7.43
CA ILE A 93 -3.04 17.57 -8.49
C ILE A 93 -2.88 18.28 -9.84
N VAL A 94 -1.75 18.04 -10.49
CA VAL A 94 -1.40 18.63 -11.79
C VAL A 94 -1.93 17.79 -12.95
N ALA A 95 -1.84 16.46 -12.81
CA ALA A 95 -2.29 15.52 -13.82
C ALA A 95 -2.76 14.22 -13.17
N VAL A 96 -3.75 13.60 -13.81
CA VAL A 96 -4.25 12.27 -13.45
C VAL A 96 -4.46 11.45 -14.71
N GLY A 97 -4.04 10.20 -14.69
CA GLY A 97 -4.31 9.21 -15.73
C GLY A 97 -4.92 7.96 -15.12
N ARG A 98 -5.90 7.37 -15.80
CA ARG A 98 -6.53 6.10 -15.45
C ARG A 98 -6.35 5.14 -16.61
N ILE A 99 -5.99 3.90 -16.30
CA ILE A 99 -6.12 2.76 -17.21
C ILE A 99 -6.79 1.58 -16.50
N GLU A 100 -7.49 0.78 -17.29
CA GLU A 100 -7.90 -0.56 -16.88
C GLU A 100 -6.82 -1.55 -17.33
N LEU A 101 -6.43 -2.46 -16.43
CA LEU A 101 -5.43 -3.48 -16.70
C LEU A 101 -6.15 -4.75 -17.15
N SER A 102 -5.67 -5.37 -18.23
CA SER A 102 -6.11 -6.72 -18.58
C SER A 102 -5.60 -7.73 -17.57
N GLU A 103 -6.27 -8.88 -17.46
CA GLU A 103 -5.86 -10.00 -16.61
C GLU A 103 -4.39 -10.39 -16.84
N ALA A 104 -3.97 -10.53 -18.10
CA ALA A 104 -2.60 -10.88 -18.46
C ALA A 104 -1.58 -9.81 -18.04
N GLN A 105 -1.97 -8.53 -18.09
CA GLN A 105 -1.12 -7.46 -17.55
C GLN A 105 -1.03 -7.59 -16.04
N ALA A 106 -2.16 -7.72 -15.33
CA ALA A 106 -2.19 -7.80 -13.88
C ALA A 106 -1.44 -9.02 -13.32
N GLN A 107 -1.45 -10.15 -14.02
CA GLN A 107 -0.68 -11.36 -13.67
C GLN A 107 0.84 -11.13 -13.63
N GLY A 108 1.35 -10.21 -14.45
CA GLY A 108 2.77 -9.88 -14.49
C GLY A 108 3.25 -8.95 -13.36
N TRP A 109 2.35 -8.49 -12.48
CA TRP A 109 2.67 -7.50 -11.46
C TRP A 109 3.00 -8.14 -10.13
N THR A 110 3.95 -7.51 -9.43
CA THR A 110 4.35 -7.88 -8.07
C THR A 110 3.97 -6.78 -7.08
N CYS A 111 3.60 -7.21 -5.89
CA CYS A 111 3.16 -6.44 -4.75
C CYS A 111 4.08 -6.81 -3.58
N LEU A 112 5.10 -5.99 -3.31
CA LEU A 112 6.17 -6.29 -2.36
C LEU A 112 6.78 -7.69 -2.58
N ASN A 113 7.23 -7.94 -3.81
CA ASN A 113 7.83 -9.21 -4.28
C ASN A 113 6.88 -10.42 -4.36
N ASN A 114 5.61 -10.29 -4.00
CA ASN A 114 4.61 -11.35 -4.15
C ASN A 114 3.71 -11.10 -5.36
N PRO A 115 3.10 -12.12 -5.98
CA PRO A 115 2.15 -11.91 -7.08
C PRO A 115 0.96 -11.06 -6.63
N CYS A 116 0.68 -9.96 -7.34
CA CYS A 116 -0.45 -9.09 -6.97
C CYS A 116 -1.82 -9.78 -7.06
N LEU A 117 -1.93 -10.83 -7.88
CA LEU A 117 -3.15 -11.63 -8.07
C LEU A 117 -3.23 -12.88 -7.19
N SER A 118 -2.35 -13.04 -6.19
CA SER A 118 -2.49 -14.14 -5.24
C SER A 118 -3.84 -14.07 -4.51
N PRO A 119 -4.63 -15.15 -4.45
CA PRO A 119 -5.95 -15.16 -3.82
C PRO A 119 -5.87 -15.16 -2.28
N VAL A 120 -4.68 -15.35 -1.71
CA VAL A 120 -4.44 -15.35 -0.26
C VAL A 120 -3.67 -14.10 0.15
N MET A 121 -3.60 -13.85 1.46
CA MET A 121 -2.77 -12.79 2.04
C MET A 121 -1.29 -13.16 1.95
N GLU A 122 -0.47 -12.26 1.43
CA GLU A 122 0.96 -12.52 1.16
C GLU A 122 1.89 -11.66 2.02
N LEU A 123 1.37 -10.62 2.66
CA LEU A 123 2.18 -9.68 3.43
C LEU A 123 2.93 -10.33 4.60
N GLY A 124 2.38 -11.39 5.20
CA GLY A 124 3.07 -12.16 6.23
C GLY A 124 4.40 -12.78 5.77
N ASN A 125 4.53 -13.09 4.48
CA ASN A 125 5.72 -13.68 3.88
C ASN A 125 6.62 -12.65 3.18
N ALA A 126 6.19 -11.39 3.07
CA ALA A 126 6.92 -10.36 2.32
C ALA A 126 8.25 -9.95 2.99
N ALA A 127 8.39 -10.14 4.30
CA ALA A 127 9.60 -9.82 5.05
C ALA A 127 9.70 -10.65 6.34
N LEU A 128 10.89 -10.65 6.97
CA LEU A 128 11.06 -11.18 8.32
C LEU A 128 10.59 -10.13 9.35
N TRP A 129 9.29 -10.12 9.63
CA TRP A 129 8.67 -9.18 10.55
C TRP A 129 9.14 -9.36 12.00
N SER A 130 9.29 -8.25 12.71
CA SER A 130 9.39 -8.29 14.17
C SER A 130 8.09 -8.82 14.79
N VAL A 131 8.15 -9.18 16.08
CA VAL A 131 6.95 -9.44 16.87
C VAL A 131 5.96 -8.28 16.74
N GLU A 132 4.73 -8.62 16.37
CA GLU A 132 3.62 -7.70 16.24
C GLU A 132 3.23 -7.14 17.61
N LYS A 133 3.04 -5.81 17.67
CA LYS A 133 2.66 -5.11 18.89
C LYS A 133 1.34 -4.40 18.69
N GLU A 134 0.41 -4.65 19.60
CA GLU A 134 -0.82 -3.86 19.67
C GLU A 134 -0.46 -2.39 19.87
N THR A 135 -0.95 -1.54 18.96
CA THR A 135 -0.66 -0.12 18.93
C THR A 135 -1.96 0.63 18.70
N PRO A 136 -2.27 1.68 19.49
CA PRO A 136 -3.47 2.47 19.23
C PRO A 136 -3.41 3.13 17.86
N LEU A 137 -4.57 3.20 17.19
CA LEU A 137 -4.74 3.97 15.96
C LEU A 137 -4.60 5.46 16.22
N ASN A 138 -4.20 6.21 15.20
CA ASN A 138 -4.19 7.66 15.25
C ASN A 138 -5.63 8.17 15.38
N THR A 139 -5.84 9.11 16.31
CA THR A 139 -7.15 9.72 16.57
C THR A 139 -7.27 11.11 15.96
N ALA A 140 -6.29 11.51 15.13
CA ALA A 140 -6.33 12.76 14.41
C ALA A 140 -7.60 12.85 13.55
N LEU A 141 -8.25 14.02 13.61
CA LEU A 141 -9.41 14.31 12.77
C LEU A 141 -8.96 14.43 11.31
N VAL A 142 -9.43 13.48 10.49
CA VAL A 142 -9.21 13.47 9.04
C VAL A 142 -10.51 13.76 8.30
N PRO A 143 -10.46 14.40 7.12
CA PRO A 143 -11.66 14.80 6.37
C PRO A 143 -12.25 13.65 5.52
N PHE A 144 -12.08 12.39 5.94
CA PHE A 144 -12.55 11.21 5.22
C PHE A 144 -13.01 10.11 6.19
N GLU A 145 -13.79 9.16 5.66
CA GLU A 145 -14.25 7.99 6.42
C GLU A 145 -13.05 7.11 6.82
N VAL A 146 -12.83 6.95 8.12
CA VAL A 146 -11.67 6.20 8.67
C VAL A 146 -11.93 4.70 8.67
N ALA A 147 -13.15 4.28 8.96
CA ALA A 147 -13.50 2.87 9.11
C ALA A 147 -14.77 2.52 8.33
N ARG A 148 -14.79 1.32 7.75
CA ARG A 148 -15.92 0.72 7.02
C ARG A 148 -15.96 -0.78 7.31
N ALA A 149 -17.15 -1.30 7.64
CA ALA A 149 -17.33 -2.71 8.02
C ALA A 149 -16.34 -3.17 9.10
N ASP A 150 -16.17 -2.34 10.15
CA ASP A 150 -15.27 -2.57 11.28
C ASP A 150 -13.77 -2.70 10.93
N LEU A 151 -13.37 -2.38 9.69
CA LEU A 151 -11.99 -2.29 9.24
C LEU A 151 -11.62 -0.85 8.89
N LEU A 152 -10.32 -0.55 8.81
CA LEU A 152 -9.87 0.72 8.22
C LEU A 152 -10.20 0.78 6.73
N THR A 153 -10.53 1.97 6.22
CA THR A 153 -10.57 2.19 4.77
C THR A 153 -9.14 2.15 4.19
N PRO A 154 -8.95 1.81 2.90
CA PRO A 154 -7.63 1.87 2.27
C PRO A 154 -6.94 3.23 2.44
N ALA A 155 -7.72 4.32 2.36
CA ALA A 155 -7.22 5.67 2.58
C ALA A 155 -6.74 5.90 4.03
N ALA A 156 -7.43 5.37 5.03
CA ALA A 156 -7.01 5.43 6.42
C ALA A 156 -5.80 4.52 6.70
N ALA A 157 -5.76 3.31 6.13
CA ALA A 157 -4.64 2.39 6.33
C ALA A 157 -3.31 2.97 5.79
N ILE A 158 -3.32 3.63 4.62
CA ILE A 158 -2.12 4.29 4.13
C ILE A 158 -1.76 5.52 4.98
N ASP A 159 -2.74 6.28 5.49
CA ASP A 159 -2.50 7.40 6.41
C ASP A 159 -1.81 6.92 7.71
N GLU A 160 -2.30 5.82 8.29
CA GLU A 160 -1.71 5.17 9.45
C GLU A 160 -0.28 4.65 9.21
N LEU A 161 0.00 4.09 8.04
CA LEU A 161 1.34 3.62 7.66
C LEU A 161 2.31 4.80 7.42
N THR A 162 1.80 5.90 6.90
CA THR A 162 2.63 7.05 6.47
C THR A 162 2.77 8.14 7.53
N GLY A 163 1.90 8.17 8.55
CA GLY A 163 1.87 9.22 9.57
C GLY A 163 3.15 9.39 10.40
N GLU A 164 3.99 8.35 10.50
CA GLU A 164 5.28 8.40 11.18
C GLU A 164 6.44 8.87 10.29
N ASN A 165 6.19 9.09 8.99
CA ASN A 165 7.24 9.33 8.00
C ASN A 165 7.23 10.79 7.51
N ASN A 166 8.37 11.50 7.67
CA ASN A 166 8.58 12.83 7.08
C ASN A 166 9.11 12.73 5.64
N PHE A 167 8.24 12.55 4.64
CA PHE A 167 8.65 12.37 3.24
C PHE A 167 9.26 13.61 2.58
N GLY A 168 9.05 14.81 3.13
CA GLY A 168 9.53 16.07 2.57
C GLY A 168 11.05 16.22 2.58
N GLU A 169 11.73 15.66 3.58
CA GLU A 169 13.19 15.68 3.68
C GLU A 169 13.85 14.61 2.79
N VAL A 170 13.16 13.50 2.54
CA VAL A 170 13.73 12.29 1.91
C VAL A 170 14.06 12.49 0.43
N GLY A 171 13.28 13.32 -0.29
CA GLY A 171 13.57 13.65 -1.68
C GLY A 171 14.91 14.36 -1.89
N GLN A 172 15.44 15.03 -0.85
CA GLN A 172 16.72 15.74 -0.90
C GLN A 172 17.93 14.81 -0.70
N PHE A 173 17.71 13.63 -0.12
CA PHE A 173 18.75 12.67 0.24
C PHE A 173 18.80 11.46 -0.69
N ARG A 174 18.40 11.57 -1.96
CA ARG A 174 18.64 10.50 -2.95
C ARG A 174 19.95 10.69 -3.71
N ALA A 175 20.54 9.60 -4.21
CA ALA A 175 21.43 9.67 -5.37
C ALA A 175 20.54 9.79 -6.63
N LEU A 176 20.93 10.58 -7.63
CA LEU A 176 20.16 10.78 -8.87
C LEU A 176 19.83 9.41 -9.50
N PRO A 177 18.55 8.98 -9.51
CA PRO A 177 18.13 7.76 -10.20
C PRO A 177 17.80 8.06 -11.68
N ASP A 178 17.58 7.00 -12.47
CA ASP A 178 16.77 7.11 -13.69
C ASP A 178 15.31 7.36 -13.25
N LEU A 179 14.68 8.37 -13.83
CA LEU A 179 13.48 8.99 -13.26
C LEU A 179 12.17 8.37 -13.79
N PRO A 180 11.12 8.24 -12.96
CA PRO A 180 11.10 8.22 -11.49
C PRO A 180 10.93 6.80 -10.95
N ASP A 181 12.03 6.17 -10.51
CA ASP A 181 11.94 4.92 -9.75
C ASP A 181 11.32 5.18 -8.34
N PRO A 182 10.22 4.49 -7.99
CA PRO A 182 9.56 4.68 -6.71
C PRO A 182 10.47 4.21 -5.57
N PHE A 183 10.48 4.97 -4.48
CA PHE A 183 11.19 4.59 -3.24
C PHE A 183 10.26 4.11 -2.14
N LEU A 184 8.97 4.28 -2.35
CA LEU A 184 7.97 3.79 -1.44
C LEU A 184 7.01 2.94 -2.25
N GLU A 185 6.80 1.73 -1.74
CA GLU A 185 5.75 0.83 -2.20
C GLU A 185 4.93 0.43 -0.98
N ALA A 186 3.62 0.66 -1.03
CA ALA A 186 2.68 0.17 -0.03
C ALA A 186 1.75 -0.84 -0.69
N VAL A 187 1.40 -1.90 0.04
CA VAL A 187 0.41 -2.88 -0.37
C VAL A 187 -0.63 -2.98 0.72
N ILE A 188 -1.91 -2.98 0.34
CA ILE A 188 -3.05 -3.10 1.27
C ILE A 188 -3.92 -4.26 0.78
N GLU A 189 -4.10 -5.26 1.64
CA GLU A 189 -4.91 -6.45 1.40
C GLU A 189 -6.17 -6.37 2.24
N ILE A 190 -7.34 -6.48 1.60
CA ILE A 190 -8.63 -6.36 2.28
C ILE A 190 -9.52 -7.56 1.94
N GLY A 191 -10.01 -8.24 2.96
CA GLY A 191 -11.00 -9.31 2.80
C GLY A 191 -10.45 -10.57 2.12
N LEU A 192 -9.15 -10.84 2.23
CA LEU A 192 -8.48 -12.02 1.64
C LEU A 192 -8.28 -13.17 2.64
N ALA A 193 -8.49 -12.93 3.93
CA ALA A 193 -8.56 -13.98 4.94
C ALA A 193 -9.97 -14.57 5.04
N GLN A 194 -10.09 -15.68 5.77
CA GLN A 194 -11.40 -16.26 6.13
C GLN A 194 -12.22 -15.30 7.02
N ASP A 195 -11.54 -14.60 7.92
CA ASP A 195 -12.12 -13.51 8.72
C ASP A 195 -11.90 -12.16 8.03
N SER A 196 -12.74 -11.18 8.35
CA SER A 196 -12.54 -9.80 7.90
C SER A 196 -11.26 -9.25 8.50
N VAL A 197 -10.17 -9.20 7.73
CA VAL A 197 -8.88 -8.64 8.14
C VAL A 197 -8.42 -7.66 7.07
N LEU A 198 -7.79 -6.56 7.52
CA LEU A 198 -6.97 -5.72 6.67
C LEU A 198 -5.52 -5.88 7.09
N ASP A 199 -4.64 -6.13 6.12
CA ASP A 199 -3.20 -6.16 6.33
C ASP A 199 -2.55 -5.23 5.31
N ALA A 200 -1.64 -4.40 5.78
CA ALA A 200 -1.01 -3.40 4.97
C ALA A 200 0.49 -3.37 5.25
N GLY A 201 1.29 -3.48 4.19
CA GLY A 201 2.74 -3.38 4.22
C GLY A 201 3.22 -2.09 3.56
N LEU A 202 4.30 -1.52 4.08
CA LEU A 202 5.00 -0.38 3.51
C LEU A 202 6.49 -0.70 3.43
N LEU A 203 7.04 -0.67 2.22
CA LEU A 203 8.46 -0.70 1.95
C LEU A 203 8.93 0.70 1.60
N ARG A 204 9.97 1.16 2.30
CA ARG A 204 10.71 2.37 1.98
C ARG A 204 12.16 2.03 1.67
N SER A 205 12.58 2.24 0.43
CA SER A 205 13.94 2.01 -0.07
C SER A 205 14.68 3.32 -0.37
N GLY A 206 15.86 3.23 -0.97
CA GLY A 206 16.63 4.40 -1.43
C GLY A 206 17.18 5.25 -0.29
N LEU A 207 17.48 4.63 0.84
CA LEU A 207 18.06 5.28 2.01
C LEU A 207 19.54 5.61 1.78
N LYS A 208 20.01 6.76 2.28
CA LYS A 208 21.44 7.11 2.35
C LYS A 208 22.06 6.58 3.65
N ASP A 209 21.90 5.29 3.88
CA ASP A 209 22.42 4.58 5.04
C ASP A 209 23.35 3.46 4.54
N ASP A 210 24.50 3.26 5.19
CA ASP A 210 25.51 2.27 4.79
C ASP A 210 25.24 0.87 5.34
N SER A 211 24.29 0.74 6.26
CA SER A 211 23.87 -0.51 6.89
C SER A 211 22.46 -0.92 6.46
N ILE A 212 21.54 0.02 6.25
CA ILE A 212 20.12 -0.26 5.96
C ILE A 212 19.79 0.13 4.52
N SER A 213 19.37 -0.85 3.70
CA SER A 213 18.91 -0.61 2.32
C SER A 213 17.44 -0.19 2.27
N ALA A 214 16.62 -0.73 3.17
CA ALA A 214 15.19 -0.42 3.23
C ALA A 214 14.57 -0.60 4.62
N ILE A 215 13.48 0.11 4.87
CA ILE A 215 12.66 0.01 6.07
C ILE A 215 11.31 -0.57 5.68
N TRP A 216 10.88 -1.59 6.41
CA TRP A 216 9.60 -2.26 6.22
C TRP A 216 8.70 -1.98 7.43
N GLN A 217 7.44 -1.61 7.19
CA GLN A 217 6.40 -1.46 8.21
C GLN A 217 5.19 -2.30 7.83
N ARG A 218 4.51 -2.88 8.82
CA ARG A 218 3.27 -3.63 8.64
C ARG A 218 2.22 -3.16 9.64
N LEU A 219 0.98 -3.09 9.18
CA LEU A 219 -0.21 -2.75 9.93
C LEU A 219 -1.26 -3.82 9.69
N ILE A 220 -1.74 -4.43 10.77
CA ILE A 220 -2.81 -5.44 10.72
C ILE A 220 -3.98 -4.90 11.53
N ILE A 221 -5.15 -4.91 10.92
CA ILE A 221 -6.40 -4.47 11.53
C ILE A 221 -7.32 -5.67 11.65
N ILE A 222 -7.71 -5.96 12.89
CA ILE A 222 -8.66 -7.02 13.21
C ILE A 222 -9.91 -6.36 13.79
N PRO A 223 -11.11 -6.62 13.21
CA PRO A 223 -12.35 -6.13 13.73
C PRO A 223 -12.61 -6.80 15.08
N MET A 224 -12.99 -6.00 16.07
CA MET A 224 -13.42 -6.53 17.35
C MET A 224 -14.93 -6.81 17.32
N GLY A 225 -15.38 -7.82 18.07
CA GLY A 225 -16.79 -8.21 18.12
C GLY A 225 -17.73 -7.05 18.49
N LYS A 226 -19.03 -7.23 18.21
CA LYS A 226 -20.15 -6.24 18.19
C LYS A 226 -20.21 -5.11 19.24
N ASN A 227 -19.41 -5.14 20.31
CA ASN A 227 -19.40 -4.16 21.41
C ASN A 227 -18.14 -3.29 21.48
N ALA A 228 -17.16 -3.49 20.59
CA ALA A 228 -15.95 -2.69 20.55
C ALA A 228 -16.12 -1.48 19.62
N GLN A 229 -15.70 -0.29 20.07
CA GLN A 229 -15.90 0.96 19.33
C GLN A 229 -14.80 1.24 18.31
N THR A 230 -13.68 0.53 18.38
CA THR A 230 -12.52 0.69 17.49
C THR A 230 -11.89 -0.67 17.19
N PRO A 231 -11.46 -0.94 15.95
CA PRO A 231 -10.74 -2.16 15.63
C PRO A 231 -9.38 -2.19 16.34
N THR A 232 -8.85 -3.40 16.55
CA THR A 232 -7.52 -3.56 17.14
C THR A 232 -6.48 -3.49 16.04
N ALA A 233 -5.44 -2.68 16.27
CA ALA A 233 -4.34 -2.52 15.33
C ALA A 233 -3.05 -3.11 15.90
N TYR A 234 -2.40 -3.95 15.09
CA TYR A 234 -1.09 -4.50 15.37
C TYR A 234 -0.09 -3.93 14.38
N ARG A 235 1.11 -3.58 14.87
CA ARG A 235 2.19 -3.06 14.05
C ARG A 235 3.44 -3.90 14.20
N ALA A 236 4.15 -4.10 13.10
CA ALA A 236 5.47 -4.70 13.06
C ALA A 236 6.40 -3.88 12.17
N LYS A 237 7.70 -3.97 12.43
CA LYS A 237 8.73 -3.26 11.66
C LYS A 237 9.93 -4.16 11.46
N THR A 238 10.54 -4.09 10.29
CA THR A 238 11.83 -4.76 10.05
C THR A 238 12.70 -3.91 9.13
N TYR A 239 13.96 -4.31 9.00
CA TYR A 239 14.98 -3.59 8.24
C TYR A 239 15.63 -4.55 7.27
N GLU A 240 15.81 -4.08 6.05
CA GLU A 240 16.60 -4.76 5.04
C GLU A 240 18.03 -4.22 5.07
N CYS A 241 19.01 -5.10 5.09
CA CYS A 241 20.41 -4.73 5.23
C CYS A 241 21.06 -4.47 3.87
N GLN A 242 21.90 -3.44 3.81
CA GLN A 242 22.71 -3.09 2.64
C GLN A 242 23.85 -4.09 2.40
N ARG A 243 24.31 -4.76 3.48
CA ARG A 243 25.45 -5.68 3.49
C ARG A 243 25.09 -6.96 4.25
N GLY A 244 25.65 -8.08 3.81
CA GLY A 244 25.45 -9.38 4.47
C GLY A 244 24.13 -10.05 4.09
N SER A 245 23.46 -10.69 5.07
CA SER A 245 22.13 -11.26 4.87
C SER A 245 21.10 -10.16 4.65
N GLN A 246 20.09 -10.43 3.81
CA GLN A 246 19.06 -9.45 3.45
C GLN A 246 18.34 -8.89 4.68
N PHE A 247 18.07 -9.72 5.68
CA PHE A 247 17.50 -9.30 6.96
C PHE A 247 18.50 -9.61 8.09
N PRO A 248 18.51 -8.82 9.18
CA PRO A 248 19.34 -9.13 10.33
C PRO A 248 18.82 -10.41 11.03
N PRO A 249 19.69 -11.15 11.73
CA PRO A 249 19.25 -12.23 12.60
C PRO A 249 18.28 -11.69 13.67
N GLU A 250 17.42 -12.55 14.23
CA GLU A 250 16.39 -12.14 15.17
C GLU A 250 16.96 -11.31 16.35
N GLY A 251 16.47 -10.09 16.53
CA GLY A 251 16.97 -9.14 17.54
C GLY A 251 18.34 -8.49 17.24
N GLY A 252 18.94 -8.79 16.09
CA GLY A 252 20.21 -8.23 15.61
C GLY A 252 20.07 -6.91 14.84
N LEU A 253 21.21 -6.29 14.56
CA LEU A 253 21.33 -5.07 13.74
C LEU A 253 21.93 -5.40 12.38
N CYS A 254 21.64 -4.57 11.38
CA CYS A 254 22.35 -4.64 10.10
C CYS A 254 23.83 -4.28 10.29
N PRO A 255 24.75 -4.98 9.59
CA PRO A 255 26.19 -4.77 9.71
C PRO A 255 26.71 -3.52 9.00
#